data_AF-A0A6L2PS30-F1
#
_entry.id   AF-A0A6L2PS30-F1
#
_cell.length_a   1.000
_cell.length_b   1.000
_cell.length_c   1.000
_cell.angle_alpha   90.00
_cell.angle_beta   90.00
_cell.angle_gamma   90.00
#
_symmetry.space_group_name_H-M   'P 1'
#
loop_
_entity.id
_entity.type
_entity.pdbx_description
1 polymer ?
#
loop_
_entity_poly.entity_id
_entity_poly.type
_entity_poly.pdbx_seq_one_letter_code
_entity_poly.pdbx_strand_id
1 'polypeptide(L)'
;MLRRLIYDQLIHITDWMPTLISAAGGSLQGILLDGVNQWEALQGSQPSRRREALLQYDEVRHLYAVRRDNWKIANGSNFGGEADGYYGHSGTDFAQPPYNITAVTHSLTGEALASVFSTSIPDEEEMLQLRAKSTLNCTVQADATPCDPMISSKPCLFDLETDPCERNNLADSYPEVLLEMLDLVNKYEATLVPQINKPADVEGSDPRKFNNTWSPWIDT
;
A
#
# COMPACT_ATOMS: atom_id res chain seq x y z
N MET A 1 11.23 23.45 8.23
CA MET A 1 11.11 22.86 9.58
C MET A 1 10.31 21.58 9.43
N LEU A 2 10.85 20.42 9.82
CA LEU A 2 10.12 19.15 9.76
C LEU A 2 8.93 19.22 10.73
N ARG A 3 7.73 18.92 10.24
CA ARG A 3 6.51 18.90 11.07
C ARG A 3 6.31 17.49 11.63
N ARG A 4 5.99 17.43 12.92
CA ARG A 4 5.60 16.20 13.62
C ARG A 4 4.08 16.06 13.47
N LEU A 5 3.65 15.26 12.50
CA LEU A 5 2.23 15.10 12.18
C LEU A 5 1.90 13.66 11.78
N ILE A 6 0.64 13.30 11.91
CA ILE A 6 0.06 12.11 11.25
C ILE A 6 -0.36 12.57 9.87
N TYR A 7 0.16 11.91 8.85
CA TYR A 7 -0.20 12.19 7.46
C TYR A 7 -1.20 11.13 7.00
N ASP A 8 -2.45 11.55 6.81
CA ASP A 8 -3.60 10.68 6.51
C ASP A 8 -3.99 10.69 5.02
N GLN A 9 -3.26 11.43 4.19
CA GLN A 9 -3.53 11.49 2.76
C GLN A 9 -2.95 10.28 2.02
N LEU A 10 -3.52 9.95 0.87
CA LEU A 10 -3.10 8.81 0.06
C LEU A 10 -1.67 8.99 -0.48
N ILE A 11 -0.81 8.04 -0.14
CA ILE A 11 0.54 7.81 -0.70
C ILE A 11 0.58 6.39 -1.26
N HIS A 12 1.29 6.22 -2.37
CA HIS A 12 1.61 4.91 -2.94
C HIS A 12 3.13 4.73 -3.06
N ILE A 13 3.63 3.49 -3.08
CA ILE A 13 5.09 3.23 -3.16
C ILE A 13 5.73 3.85 -4.41
N THR A 14 4.97 4.00 -5.50
CA THR A 14 5.42 4.66 -6.74
C THR A 14 5.67 6.16 -6.57
N ASP A 15 5.18 6.79 -5.48
CA ASP A 15 5.39 8.21 -5.20
C ASP A 15 6.82 8.52 -4.76
N TRP A 16 7.55 7.55 -4.23
CA TRP A 16 8.88 7.81 -3.66
C TRP A 16 9.86 8.34 -4.69
N MET A 17 9.90 7.79 -5.90
CA MET A 17 10.80 8.27 -6.94
C MET A 17 10.58 9.75 -7.30
N PRO A 18 9.37 10.20 -7.72
CA PRO A 18 9.14 11.61 -8.02
C PRO A 18 9.30 12.51 -6.80
N THR A 19 8.95 12.04 -5.60
CA THR A 19 9.07 12.81 -4.36
C THR A 19 10.53 13.06 -3.98
N LEU A 20 11.37 12.02 -3.99
CA LEU A 20 12.79 12.13 -3.64
C LEU A 20 13.57 12.95 -4.66
N ILE A 21 13.25 12.81 -5.95
CA ILE A 21 13.88 13.61 -7.00
C ILE A 21 13.51 15.09 -6.86
N SER A 22 12.24 15.39 -6.58
CA SER A 22 11.82 16.77 -6.28
C SER A 22 12.52 17.33 -5.04
N ALA A 23 12.65 16.52 -3.98
CA ALA A 23 13.32 16.93 -2.74
C ALA A 23 14.81 17.25 -2.96
N ALA A 24 15.46 16.54 -3.89
CA ALA A 24 16.84 16.78 -4.30
C ALA A 24 17.01 17.93 -5.30
N GLY A 25 15.92 18.61 -5.68
CA GLY A 25 15.93 19.70 -6.67
C GLY A 25 16.04 19.23 -8.13
N GLY A 26 15.81 17.94 -8.39
CA GLY A 26 15.79 17.37 -9.74
C GLY A 26 14.46 17.55 -10.47
N SER A 27 14.43 17.16 -11.76
CA SER A 27 13.24 17.24 -12.62
C SER A 27 12.99 15.91 -13.34
N LEU A 28 11.73 15.52 -13.44
CA LEU A 28 11.25 14.36 -14.20
C LEU A 28 10.39 14.77 -15.41
N GLN A 29 10.62 15.98 -15.91
CA GLN A 29 9.86 16.50 -17.04
C GLN A 29 9.96 15.57 -18.25
N GLY A 30 8.80 15.20 -18.82
CA GLY A 30 8.71 14.33 -19.99
C GLY A 30 8.74 12.83 -19.70
N ILE A 31 8.85 12.42 -18.43
CA ILE A 31 8.74 11.01 -18.04
C ILE A 31 7.29 10.72 -17.64
N LEU A 32 6.67 9.72 -18.28
CA LEU A 32 5.37 9.21 -17.88
C LEU A 32 5.55 8.34 -16.62
N LEU A 33 4.83 8.68 -15.56
CA LEU A 33 4.96 8.04 -14.25
C LEU A 33 3.58 7.79 -13.64
N ASP A 34 3.42 6.66 -12.97
CA ASP A 34 2.26 6.41 -12.11
C ASP A 34 2.39 7.13 -10.76
N GLY A 35 3.63 7.46 -10.37
CA GLY A 35 3.96 8.15 -9.13
C GLY A 35 3.58 9.64 -9.15
N VAL A 36 3.12 10.15 -8.02
CA VAL A 36 2.80 11.55 -7.79
C VAL A 36 3.83 12.12 -6.82
N ASN A 37 4.36 13.31 -7.13
CA ASN A 37 5.25 14.02 -6.22
C ASN A 37 4.50 14.48 -4.95
N GLN A 38 4.91 13.97 -3.79
CA GLN A 38 4.33 14.27 -2.49
C GLN A 38 5.14 15.29 -1.69
N TRP A 39 6.23 15.85 -2.23
CA TRP A 39 7.18 16.65 -1.45
C TRP A 39 6.54 17.86 -0.76
N GLU A 40 5.80 18.67 -1.52
CA GLU A 40 5.05 19.81 -0.99
C GLU A 40 4.00 19.38 0.04
N ALA A 41 3.37 18.22 -0.17
CA ALA A 41 2.38 17.70 0.75
C ALA A 41 2.97 17.23 2.08
N LEU A 42 4.11 16.54 2.03
CA LEU A 42 4.88 16.14 3.21
C LEU A 42 5.47 17.34 3.98
N GLN A 43 5.79 18.43 3.28
CA GLN A 43 6.17 19.69 3.92
C GLN A 43 4.97 20.44 4.54
N GLY A 44 3.74 20.03 4.20
CA GLY A 44 2.51 20.65 4.65
C GLY A 44 2.26 22.03 4.03
N SER A 45 2.78 22.26 2.81
CA SER A 45 2.52 23.45 2.00
C SER A 45 1.29 23.28 1.10
N GLN A 46 0.93 22.04 0.76
CA GLN A 46 -0.19 21.68 -0.13
C GLN A 46 -0.84 20.35 0.29
N PRO A 47 -2.09 20.04 -0.11
CA PRO A 47 -2.62 18.69 0.01
C PRO A 47 -1.99 17.71 -0.99
N SER A 48 -2.09 16.41 -0.73
CA SER A 48 -1.72 15.36 -1.70
C SER A 48 -2.51 15.55 -3.00
N ARG A 49 -1.83 15.42 -4.13
CA ARG A 49 -2.49 15.37 -5.45
C ARG A 49 -2.90 13.96 -5.85
N ARG A 50 -2.48 12.94 -5.08
CA ARG A 50 -2.85 11.55 -5.36
C ARG A 50 -4.28 11.32 -4.91
N ARG A 51 -5.14 11.01 -5.87
CA ARG A 51 -6.56 10.70 -5.66
C ARG A 51 -6.88 9.23 -5.89
N GLU A 52 -6.00 8.49 -6.55
CA GLU A 52 -6.23 7.09 -6.90
C GLU A 52 -4.94 6.28 -6.89
N ALA A 53 -5.08 4.97 -6.79
CA ALA A 53 -4.00 4.00 -6.95
C ALA A 53 -4.55 2.66 -7.43
N LEU A 54 -3.99 2.14 -8.52
CA LEU A 54 -4.10 0.72 -8.85
C LEU A 54 -3.24 -0.06 -7.86
N LEU A 55 -3.86 -0.96 -7.09
CA LEU A 55 -3.16 -1.79 -6.12
C LEU A 55 -2.63 -3.05 -6.80
N GLN A 56 -3.47 -3.68 -7.64
CA GLN A 56 -3.11 -4.85 -8.44
C GLN A 56 -4.10 -5.03 -9.59
N TYR A 57 -3.62 -5.59 -10.71
CA TYR A 57 -4.43 -6.18 -11.76
C TYR A 57 -3.74 -7.46 -12.26
N ASP A 58 -4.48 -8.56 -12.35
CA ASP A 58 -4.09 -9.81 -12.98
C ASP A 58 -5.09 -10.11 -14.10
N GLU A 59 -4.69 -9.92 -15.36
CA GLU A 59 -5.56 -10.09 -16.53
C GLU A 59 -5.83 -11.56 -16.90
N VAL A 60 -5.02 -12.49 -16.40
CA VAL A 60 -5.25 -13.93 -16.63
C VAL A 60 -6.30 -14.45 -15.64
N ARG A 61 -6.24 -13.98 -14.39
CA ARG A 61 -7.20 -14.36 -13.34
C ARG A 61 -8.37 -13.41 -13.18
N HIS A 62 -8.38 -12.29 -13.90
CA HIS A 62 -9.33 -11.19 -13.77
C HIS A 62 -9.47 -10.68 -12.32
N LEU A 63 -8.36 -10.64 -11.60
CA LEU A 63 -8.28 -10.21 -10.20
C LEU A 63 -7.77 -8.77 -10.18
N TYR A 64 -8.46 -7.86 -9.50
CA TYR A 64 -8.05 -6.46 -9.45
C TYR A 64 -8.42 -5.81 -8.13
N ALA A 65 -7.67 -4.77 -7.78
CA ALA A 65 -8.06 -3.85 -6.72
C ALA A 65 -7.59 -2.43 -7.06
N VAL A 66 -8.50 -1.48 -6.90
CA VAL A 66 -8.24 -0.06 -7.15
C VAL A 66 -8.83 0.76 -6.02
N ARG A 67 -8.11 1.80 -5.60
CA ARG A 67 -8.61 2.82 -4.67
C ARG A 67 -8.75 4.14 -5.41
N ARG A 68 -9.86 4.86 -5.17
CA ARG A 68 -10.02 6.28 -5.47
C ARG A 68 -10.64 6.97 -4.27
N ASP A 69 -9.95 7.97 -3.76
CA ASP A 69 -10.34 8.69 -2.54
C ASP A 69 -10.54 7.72 -1.37
N ASN A 70 -11.76 7.67 -0.84
CA ASN A 70 -12.12 6.76 0.23
C ASN A 70 -12.59 5.41 -0.31
N TRP A 71 -12.98 5.33 -1.57
CA TRP A 71 -13.55 4.11 -2.14
C TRP A 71 -12.49 3.13 -2.60
N LYS A 72 -12.69 1.86 -2.28
CA LYS A 72 -11.90 0.74 -2.81
C LYS A 72 -12.83 -0.27 -3.46
N ILE A 73 -12.48 -0.67 -4.68
CA ILE A 73 -13.07 -1.83 -5.36
C ILE A 73 -12.06 -2.97 -5.35
N ALA A 74 -12.53 -4.19 -5.10
CA ALA A 74 -11.73 -5.40 -5.16
C ALA A 74 -12.53 -6.53 -5.82
N ASN A 75 -11.88 -7.32 -6.68
CA ASN A 75 -12.48 -8.49 -7.31
C ASN A 75 -11.51 -9.66 -7.37
N GLY A 76 -12.07 -10.85 -7.24
CA GLY A 76 -11.39 -12.12 -7.31
C GLY A 76 -10.84 -12.60 -5.96
N SER A 77 -10.32 -13.83 -5.97
CA SER A 77 -9.92 -14.57 -4.78
C SER A 77 -8.62 -15.31 -5.06
N ASN A 78 -7.81 -15.55 -4.01
CA ASN A 78 -6.60 -16.36 -4.08
C ASN A 78 -6.76 -17.65 -3.28
N PHE A 79 -6.03 -18.69 -3.68
CA PHE A 79 -5.99 -19.98 -2.98
C PHE A 79 -7.38 -20.61 -2.74
N GLY A 80 -8.34 -20.37 -3.64
CA GLY A 80 -9.70 -20.91 -3.52
C GLY A 80 -10.48 -20.36 -2.32
N GLY A 81 -10.25 -19.10 -1.95
CA GLY A 81 -10.93 -18.44 -0.83
C GLY A 81 -10.17 -18.47 0.49
N GLU A 82 -9.06 -19.22 0.58
CA GLU A 82 -8.24 -19.29 1.79
C GLU A 82 -7.61 -17.93 2.15
N ALA A 83 -7.59 -16.94 1.27
CA ALA A 83 -7.08 -15.60 1.60
C ALA A 83 -8.17 -14.53 1.77
N ASP A 84 -9.46 -14.89 1.68
CA ASP A 84 -10.55 -13.91 1.63
C ASP A 84 -11.01 -13.47 3.03
N GLY A 85 -10.61 -14.19 4.08
CA GLY A 85 -10.98 -13.93 5.46
C GLY A 85 -10.09 -12.93 6.18
N TYR A 86 -10.58 -12.46 7.34
CA TYR A 86 -9.77 -11.69 8.29
C TYR A 86 -9.04 -12.62 9.25
N TYR A 87 -7.70 -12.58 9.21
CA TYR A 87 -6.84 -13.45 10.02
C TYR A 87 -6.37 -12.84 11.35
N GLY A 88 -6.95 -11.71 11.75
CA GLY A 88 -6.51 -10.97 12.94
C GLY A 88 -5.36 -9.99 12.67
N HIS A 89 -5.01 -9.20 13.69
CA HIS A 89 -3.81 -8.37 13.65
C HIS A 89 -2.67 -9.08 14.40
N SER A 90 -1.71 -9.61 13.66
CA SER A 90 -0.45 -10.11 14.21
C SER A 90 0.54 -8.96 14.40
N GLY A 91 0.38 -8.20 15.47
CA GLY A 91 1.27 -7.05 15.75
C GLY A 91 1.32 -6.58 17.20
N THR A 92 0.40 -7.05 18.04
CA THR A 92 0.30 -6.68 19.46
C THR A 92 0.42 -7.89 20.39
N ASP A 93 0.75 -9.07 19.86
CA ASP A 93 0.97 -10.27 20.66
C ASP A 93 2.32 -10.22 21.40
N PHE A 94 2.43 -10.93 22.52
CA PHE A 94 3.61 -11.01 23.38
C PHE A 94 4.89 -11.46 22.67
N ALA A 95 4.76 -12.11 21.50
CA ALA A 95 5.87 -12.52 20.65
C ALA A 95 6.56 -11.34 19.93
N GLN A 96 5.92 -10.16 19.87
CA GLN A 96 6.52 -8.95 19.30
C GLN A 96 7.22 -8.14 20.40
N PRO A 97 8.49 -7.75 20.21
CA PRO A 97 9.19 -6.93 21.18
C PRO A 97 8.44 -5.59 21.38
N PRO A 98 8.39 -5.06 22.61
CA PRO A 98 7.77 -3.76 22.84
C PRO A 98 8.50 -2.68 22.02
N TYR A 99 7.75 -1.66 21.61
CA TYR A 99 8.31 -0.54 20.86
C TYR A 99 9.41 0.15 21.67
N ASN A 100 10.65 0.08 21.18
CA ASN A 100 11.81 0.60 21.88
C ASN A 100 12.12 2.03 21.41
N ILE A 101 11.59 3.02 22.13
CA ILE A 101 11.74 4.44 21.82
C ILE A 101 13.21 4.85 21.86
N THR A 102 13.97 4.39 22.86
CA THR A 102 15.40 4.65 22.99
C THR A 102 16.18 4.14 21.77
N ALA A 103 15.84 2.97 21.24
CA ALA A 103 16.48 2.45 20.02
C ALA A 103 16.17 3.30 18.79
N VAL A 104 14.98 3.91 18.72
CA VAL A 104 14.61 4.81 17.63
C VAL A 104 15.34 6.14 17.75
N THR A 105 15.36 6.76 18.94
CA THR A 105 15.99 8.07 19.16
C THR A 105 17.52 8.00 19.03
N HIS A 106 18.15 6.91 19.48
CA HIS A 106 19.59 6.66 19.38
C HIS A 106 20.00 5.85 18.13
N SER A 107 19.09 5.67 17.17
CA SER A 107 19.47 5.14 15.86
C SER A 107 20.35 6.13 15.12
N LEU A 108 21.13 5.65 14.13
CA LEU A 108 21.91 6.53 13.25
C LEU A 108 21.05 7.64 12.61
N THR A 109 19.81 7.30 12.24
CA THR A 109 18.84 8.26 11.69
C THR A 109 18.37 9.25 12.74
N GLY A 110 18.08 8.79 13.95
CA GLY A 110 17.69 9.64 15.07
C GLY A 110 18.79 10.64 15.44
N GLU A 111 20.02 10.18 15.60
CA GLU A 111 21.15 11.06 15.90
C GLU A 111 21.43 12.06 14.77
N ALA A 112 21.37 11.62 13.51
CA ALA A 112 21.53 12.50 12.36
C ALA A 112 20.43 13.58 12.32
N LEU A 113 19.17 13.22 12.52
CA LEU A 113 18.06 14.18 12.57
C LEU A 113 18.19 15.15 13.74
N ALA A 114 18.58 14.68 14.93
CA ALA A 114 18.80 15.53 16.09
C ALA A 114 19.94 16.54 15.86
N SER A 115 20.98 16.14 15.11
CA SER A 115 22.12 17.02 14.80
C SER A 115 21.76 18.18 13.86
N VAL A 116 20.78 17.98 12.97
CA VAL A 116 20.36 18.99 11.97
C VAL A 116 19.13 19.76 12.45
N PHE A 117 18.23 19.10 13.19
CA PHE A 117 16.94 19.63 13.61
C PHE A 117 16.66 19.32 15.08
N SER A 118 17.16 20.17 15.97
CA SER A 118 17.17 19.96 17.43
C SER A 118 15.79 19.78 18.10
N THR A 119 14.68 20.02 17.39
CA THR A 119 13.30 19.90 17.89
C THR A 119 12.40 18.99 17.06
N SER A 120 12.95 18.30 16.05
CA SER A 120 12.13 17.55 15.09
C SER A 120 11.84 16.11 15.49
N ILE A 121 12.56 15.54 16.45
CA ILE A 121 12.26 14.21 17.00
C ILE A 121 11.23 14.39 18.13
N PRO A 122 10.05 13.74 18.06
CA PRO A 122 9.10 13.74 19.16
C PRO A 122 9.70 13.13 20.43
N ASP A 123 9.27 13.59 21.60
CA ASP A 123 9.61 12.90 22.86
C ASP A 123 8.83 11.57 23.00
N GLU A 124 9.13 10.82 24.06
CA GLU A 124 8.53 9.51 24.32
C GLU A 124 6.99 9.58 24.40
N GLU A 125 6.45 10.56 25.10
CA GLU A 125 5.00 10.71 25.25
C GLU A 125 4.35 11.05 23.90
N GLU A 126 4.92 12.00 23.16
CA GLU A 126 4.44 12.37 21.83
C GLU A 126 4.52 11.21 20.84
N MET A 127 5.61 10.42 20.85
CA MET A 127 5.73 9.21 20.01
C MET A 127 4.63 8.20 20.32
N LEU A 128 4.37 7.91 21.60
CA LEU A 128 3.33 6.97 22.01
C LEU A 128 1.93 7.47 21.63
N GLN A 129 1.66 8.77 21.80
CA GLN A 129 0.40 9.38 21.40
C GLN A 129 0.19 9.35 19.88
N LEU A 130 1.21 9.68 19.08
CA LEU A 130 1.14 9.64 17.62
C LEU A 130 0.89 8.21 17.11
N ARG A 131 1.57 7.23 17.70
CA ARG A 131 1.35 5.80 17.39
C ARG A 131 -0.07 5.37 17.75
N ALA A 132 -0.53 5.67 18.96
CA ALA A 132 -1.87 5.31 19.42
C ALA A 132 -2.97 5.92 18.52
N LYS A 133 -2.82 7.17 18.10
CA LYS A 133 -3.72 7.85 17.16
C LYS A 133 -3.71 7.26 15.75
N SER A 134 -2.60 6.61 15.35
CA SER A 134 -2.45 6.00 14.03
C SER A 134 -2.81 4.50 14.01
N THR A 135 -3.10 3.90 15.18
CA THR A 135 -3.45 2.48 15.29
C THR A 135 -4.91 2.27 14.95
N LEU A 136 -5.17 1.41 13.96
CA LEU A 136 -6.51 0.91 13.64
C LEU A 136 -6.83 -0.33 14.47
N ASN A 137 -8.05 -0.37 15.02
CA ASN A 137 -8.56 -1.51 15.79
C ASN A 137 -9.76 -2.14 15.09
N CYS A 138 -9.52 -3.14 14.26
CA CYS A 138 -10.61 -3.89 13.62
C CYS A 138 -11.18 -4.98 14.54
N THR A 139 -12.47 -4.82 14.88
CA THR A 139 -13.40 -5.71 15.62
C THR A 139 -13.37 -7.19 15.25
N VAL A 140 -14.29 -8.01 15.76
CA VAL A 140 -15.06 -8.92 14.90
C VAL A 140 -16.51 -8.43 15.06
N GLN A 141 -17.17 -8.09 13.97
CA GLN A 141 -18.56 -7.61 13.99
C GLN A 141 -19.46 -8.75 13.54
N ALA A 142 -20.54 -8.99 14.29
CA ALA A 142 -21.46 -10.11 14.03
C ALA A 142 -22.39 -9.84 12.83
N ASP A 143 -22.53 -8.59 12.43
CA ASP A 143 -23.44 -8.07 11.41
C ASP A 143 -22.72 -7.56 10.14
N ALA A 144 -21.47 -7.97 9.94
CA ALA A 144 -20.70 -7.63 8.76
C ALA A 144 -21.37 -8.13 7.46
N THR A 145 -21.35 -7.32 6.41
CA THR A 145 -21.78 -7.74 5.06
C THR A 145 -20.58 -8.31 4.29
N PRO A 146 -20.44 -9.64 4.16
CA PRO A 146 -19.22 -10.25 3.66
C PRO A 146 -18.97 -9.92 2.18
N CYS A 147 -17.68 -9.91 1.84
CA CYS A 147 -17.19 -9.84 0.48
C CYS A 147 -16.75 -11.24 0.04
N ASP A 148 -17.59 -11.91 -0.74
CA ASP A 148 -17.33 -13.26 -1.24
C ASP A 148 -17.23 -13.27 -2.78
N PRO A 149 -16.15 -12.76 -3.38
CA PRO A 149 -16.01 -12.66 -4.83
C PRO A 149 -15.98 -14.03 -5.50
N MET A 150 -15.49 -15.07 -4.81
CA MET A 150 -15.49 -16.44 -5.34
C MET A 150 -16.90 -17.02 -5.53
N ILE A 151 -17.82 -16.75 -4.60
CA ILE A 151 -19.20 -17.28 -4.64
C ILE A 151 -20.08 -16.38 -5.51
N SER A 152 -19.97 -15.06 -5.32
CA SER A 152 -20.82 -14.09 -6.00
C SER A 152 -20.40 -13.83 -7.45
N SER A 153 -19.12 -14.09 -7.80
CA SER A 153 -18.52 -13.66 -9.07
C SER A 153 -18.71 -12.15 -9.34
N LYS A 154 -18.82 -11.35 -8.27
CA LYS A 154 -19.00 -9.90 -8.32
C LYS A 154 -17.88 -9.20 -7.54
N PRO A 155 -17.51 -7.97 -7.95
CA PRO A 155 -16.62 -7.14 -7.17
C PRO A 155 -17.26 -6.71 -5.84
N CYS A 156 -16.41 -6.40 -4.88
CA CYS A 156 -16.76 -5.77 -3.62
C CYS A 156 -16.38 -4.29 -3.63
N LEU A 157 -17.15 -3.49 -2.91
CA LEU A 157 -16.93 -2.05 -2.75
C LEU A 157 -16.84 -1.71 -1.26
N PHE A 158 -15.86 -0.92 -0.87
CA PHE A 158 -15.66 -0.48 0.51
C PHE A 158 -15.42 1.03 0.56
N ASP A 159 -15.93 1.67 1.61
CA ASP A 159 -15.56 3.03 1.99
C ASP A 159 -14.51 2.96 3.10
N LEU A 160 -13.24 3.22 2.77
CA LEU A 160 -12.12 3.11 3.70
C LEU A 160 -12.07 4.24 4.74
N GLU A 161 -12.85 5.32 4.58
CA GLU A 161 -12.94 6.35 5.62
C GLU A 161 -13.79 5.86 6.80
N THR A 162 -14.92 5.20 6.50
CA THR A 162 -15.85 4.70 7.51
C THR A 162 -15.64 3.23 7.87
N ASP A 163 -15.06 2.45 6.95
CA ASP A 163 -14.75 1.03 7.10
C ASP A 163 -13.32 0.71 6.59
N PRO A 164 -12.27 1.20 7.30
CA PRO A 164 -10.87 0.91 6.95
C PRO A 164 -10.51 -0.58 7.07
N CYS A 165 -11.40 -1.39 7.65
CA CYS A 165 -11.23 -2.81 7.88
C CYS A 165 -11.94 -3.68 6.84
N GLU A 166 -12.60 -3.08 5.85
CA GLU A 166 -13.21 -3.74 4.70
C GLU A 166 -14.19 -4.86 5.07
N ARG A 167 -15.06 -4.58 6.03
CA ARG A 167 -16.01 -5.55 6.62
C ARG A 167 -17.35 -5.57 5.94
N ASN A 168 -17.73 -4.45 5.34
CA ASN A 168 -19.05 -4.23 4.81
C ASN A 168 -18.95 -4.00 3.32
N ASN A 169 -19.31 -5.00 2.53
CA ASN A 169 -19.46 -4.84 1.10
C ASN A 169 -20.64 -3.90 0.80
N LEU A 170 -20.34 -2.77 0.18
CA LEU A 170 -21.27 -1.70 -0.17
C LEU A 170 -21.73 -1.74 -1.63
N ALA A 171 -21.32 -2.75 -2.41
CA ALA A 171 -21.55 -2.83 -3.85
C ALA A 171 -23.04 -2.75 -4.24
N ASP A 172 -23.91 -3.47 -3.53
CA ASP A 172 -25.36 -3.46 -3.79
C ASP A 172 -26.05 -2.19 -3.26
N SER A 173 -25.48 -1.56 -2.24
CA SER A 173 -26.03 -0.35 -1.61
C SER A 173 -25.67 0.94 -2.36
N TYR A 174 -24.53 0.95 -3.07
CA TYR A 174 -24.01 2.10 -3.80
C TYR A 174 -23.68 1.75 -5.27
N PRO A 175 -24.68 1.38 -6.08
CA PRO A 175 -24.47 0.92 -7.46
C PRO A 175 -23.84 2.00 -8.36
N GLU A 176 -24.14 3.28 -8.13
CA GLU A 176 -23.54 4.38 -8.89
C GLU A 176 -22.03 4.50 -8.64
N VAL A 177 -21.61 4.41 -7.37
CA VAL A 177 -20.19 4.42 -6.99
C VAL A 177 -19.48 3.17 -7.52
N LEU A 178 -20.14 2.01 -7.48
CA LEU A 178 -19.60 0.79 -8.05
C LEU A 178 -19.31 0.96 -9.56
N LEU A 179 -20.24 1.56 -10.31
CA LEU A 179 -20.04 1.83 -11.73
C LEU A 179 -18.87 2.79 -11.97
N GLU A 180 -18.73 3.86 -11.19
CA GLU A 180 -17.60 4.79 -11.31
C GLU A 180 -16.25 4.12 -11.03
N MET A 181 -16.20 3.21 -10.05
CA MET A 181 -15.00 2.45 -9.72
C MET A 181 -14.68 1.41 -10.80
N LEU A 182 -15.70 0.76 -11.39
CA LEU A 182 -15.52 -0.13 -12.54
C LEU A 182 -15.00 0.62 -13.78
N ASP A 183 -15.49 1.83 -14.04
CA ASP A 183 -14.96 2.68 -15.11
C ASP A 183 -13.49 3.04 -14.89
N LEU A 184 -13.08 3.22 -13.63
CA LEU A 184 -11.67 3.40 -13.31
C LEU A 184 -10.85 2.13 -13.55
N VAL A 185 -11.36 0.95 -13.18
CA VAL A 185 -10.70 -0.33 -13.49
C VAL A 185 -10.50 -0.49 -15.00
N ASN A 186 -11.53 -0.20 -15.80
CA ASN A 186 -11.46 -0.26 -17.27
C ASN A 186 -10.41 0.71 -17.85
N LYS A 187 -10.21 1.89 -17.25
CA LYS A 187 -9.16 2.83 -17.65
C LYS A 187 -7.77 2.26 -17.44
N TYR A 188 -7.53 1.59 -16.31
CA TYR A 188 -6.25 0.90 -16.07
C TYR A 188 -6.07 -0.28 -17.02
N GLU A 189 -7.12 -1.09 -17.21
CA GLU A 189 -7.11 -2.25 -18.10
C GLU A 189 -6.68 -1.87 -19.53
N ALA A 190 -7.18 -0.76 -20.05
CA ALA A 190 -6.84 -0.25 -21.38
C ALA A 190 -5.35 0.10 -21.57
N THR A 191 -4.59 0.22 -20.49
CA THR A 191 -3.15 0.53 -20.49
C THR A 191 -2.26 -0.65 -20.13
N LEU A 192 -2.83 -1.82 -19.84
CA LEU A 192 -2.06 -2.98 -19.40
C LEU A 192 -1.13 -3.48 -20.50
N VAL A 193 0.06 -3.90 -20.06
CA VAL A 193 0.97 -4.70 -20.86
C VAL A 193 0.77 -6.15 -20.45
N PRO A 194 0.67 -7.11 -21.39
CA PRO A 194 0.47 -8.52 -21.06
C PRO A 194 1.51 -9.07 -20.08
N GLN A 195 1.07 -9.86 -19.11
CA GLN A 195 1.93 -10.56 -18.16
C GLN A 195 2.95 -11.42 -18.90
N ILE A 196 4.21 -11.29 -18.46
CA ILE A 196 5.36 -12.00 -19.03
C ILE A 196 5.74 -13.26 -18.23
N ASN A 197 4.83 -13.77 -17.41
CA ASN A 197 5.07 -14.96 -16.57
C ASN A 197 5.48 -16.15 -17.46
N LYS A 198 6.70 -16.65 -17.26
CA LYS A 198 7.23 -17.85 -17.94
C LYS A 198 7.39 -19.00 -16.96
N PRO A 199 7.31 -20.26 -17.42
CA PRO A 199 7.71 -21.40 -16.60
C PRO A 199 9.14 -21.24 -16.08
N ALA A 200 9.39 -21.71 -14.86
CA ALA A 200 10.73 -21.68 -14.28
C ALA A 200 11.70 -22.56 -15.09
N ASP A 201 12.89 -22.03 -15.40
CA ASP A 201 13.98 -22.79 -16.00
C ASP A 201 14.78 -23.53 -14.92
N VAL A 202 14.18 -24.61 -14.39
CA VAL A 202 14.74 -25.37 -13.26
C VAL A 202 16.12 -25.94 -13.58
N GLU A 203 16.33 -26.38 -14.82
CA GLU A 203 17.60 -26.94 -15.25
C GLU A 203 18.65 -25.85 -15.45
N GLY A 204 18.36 -24.78 -16.19
CA GLY A 204 19.32 -23.70 -16.44
C GLY A 204 19.70 -22.95 -15.15
N SER A 205 18.74 -22.72 -14.26
CA SER A 205 18.93 -21.98 -13.01
C SER A 205 19.54 -22.79 -11.87
N ASP A 206 19.88 -24.07 -12.08
CA ASP A 206 20.37 -24.95 -11.02
C ASP A 206 21.69 -24.41 -10.40
N PRO A 207 21.70 -23.97 -9.13
CA PRO A 207 22.88 -23.38 -8.50
C PRO A 207 24.05 -24.37 -8.40
N ARG A 208 23.82 -25.69 -8.50
CA ARG A 208 24.89 -26.70 -8.56
C ARG A 208 25.79 -26.52 -9.80
N LYS A 209 25.29 -25.89 -10.86
CA LYS A 209 26.05 -25.52 -12.06
C LYS A 209 26.91 -24.26 -11.85
N PHE A 210 26.70 -23.54 -10.74
CA PHE A 210 27.32 -22.24 -10.42
C PHE A 210 27.90 -22.20 -9.00
N ASN A 211 28.69 -23.22 -8.64
CA ASN A 211 29.34 -23.30 -7.32
C ASN A 211 28.36 -23.16 -6.14
N ASN A 212 27.19 -23.80 -6.26
CA ASN A 212 26.11 -23.75 -5.27
C ASN A 212 25.61 -22.33 -4.94
N THR A 213 25.72 -21.41 -5.91
CA THR A 213 25.31 -20.00 -5.76
C THR A 213 24.30 -19.63 -6.84
N TRP A 214 23.20 -18.98 -6.45
CA TRP A 214 22.26 -18.41 -7.41
C TRP A 214 22.97 -17.33 -8.23
N SER A 215 23.10 -17.56 -9.53
CA SER A 215 23.87 -16.73 -10.46
C SER A 215 23.07 -16.53 -11.74
N PRO A 216 23.23 -15.43 -12.48
CA PRO A 216 22.67 -15.31 -13.83
C PRO A 216 23.11 -16.49 -14.70
N TRP A 217 22.14 -17.12 -15.38
CA TRP A 217 22.37 -18.34 -16.17
C TRP A 217 21.95 -18.23 -17.63
N ILE A 218 21.38 -17.08 -18.02
CA ILE A 218 21.01 -16.75 -19.40
C ILE A 218 21.93 -15.61 -19.83
N ASP A 219 22.70 -15.85 -20.90
CA ASP A 219 23.51 -14.81 -21.53
C ASP A 219 22.61 -13.74 -22.18
N THR A 220 22.99 -12.48 -22.06
CA THR A 220 22.30 -11.32 -22.65
C THR A 220 22.47 -11.23 -24.15
#